data_AF-A0A932GH38-F1
#
_entry.id   AF-A0A932GH38-F1
#
_cell.length_a   1.000
_cell.length_b   1.000
_cell.length_c   1.000
_cell.angle_alpha   90.00
_cell.angle_beta   90.00
_cell.angle_gamma   90.00
#
_symmetry.space_group_name_H-M   'P 1'
#
loop_
_entity.id
_entity.type
_entity.pdbx_description
1 polymer ?
#
loop_
_entity_poly.entity_id
_entity_poly.type
_entity_poly.pdbx_seq_one_letter_code
_entity_poly.pdbx_strand_id
1 'polypeptide(L)'
;MLTEPQLGQTLPPRWWRGIAYLAVVLPFLFLLAFVWVRPDFNWQEPSDWTPVLSRAEASREKGDLYEARALYSQASRLAAWREDWAGLLAVACGMKKLDNRVDADFIIHSILVRAMMAAQSRQSRAGISAVARAFTATGEDKAASMVLSHVQSGWPEDQEQVGDGALTDCWRSESVDGRRASDAGR
;
A
#
# COMPACT_ATOMS: atom_id res chain seq x y z
N MET A 1 -0.63 61.68 -43.31
CA MET A 1 -1.97 61.20 -42.91
C MET A 1 -1.88 59.72 -42.62
N LEU A 2 -1.78 59.34 -41.35
CA LEU A 2 -2.00 57.99 -40.83
C LEU A 2 -2.66 58.20 -39.46
N THR A 3 -3.95 57.93 -39.37
CA THR A 3 -4.76 57.99 -38.15
C THR A 3 -4.67 56.65 -37.44
N GLU A 4 -4.00 56.61 -36.28
CA GLU A 4 -4.14 55.54 -35.30
C GLU A 4 -5.49 55.69 -34.56
N PRO A 5 -6.31 54.64 -34.45
CA PRO A 5 -7.44 54.65 -33.54
C PRO A 5 -6.93 54.41 -32.11
N GLN A 6 -6.98 55.46 -31.29
CA GLN A 6 -6.87 55.39 -29.83
C GLN A 6 -8.06 54.58 -29.28
N LEU A 7 -7.93 53.25 -29.18
CA LEU A 7 -8.87 52.45 -28.42
C LEU A 7 -8.61 52.70 -26.93
N GLY A 8 -9.45 53.56 -26.35
CA GLY A 8 -9.37 54.00 -24.96
C GLY A 8 -9.22 52.86 -23.96
N GLN A 9 -8.19 52.98 -23.12
CA GLN A 9 -8.11 52.24 -21.87
C GLN A 9 -9.26 52.70 -20.96
N THR A 10 -10.38 51.99 -21.01
CA THR A 10 -11.44 52.13 -20.02
C THR A 10 -10.90 51.56 -18.70
N LEU A 11 -10.50 52.47 -17.80
CA LEU A 11 -10.15 52.11 -16.43
C LEU A 11 -11.32 51.31 -15.84
N PRO A 12 -11.12 50.06 -15.41
CA PRO A 12 -12.22 49.25 -14.90
C PRO A 12 -12.84 49.98 -13.70
N PRO A 13 -14.17 50.15 -13.68
CA PRO A 13 -14.83 50.95 -12.66
C PRO A 13 -14.50 50.41 -11.28
N ARG A 14 -14.34 51.29 -10.28
CA ARG A 14 -13.77 50.97 -8.94
C ARG A 14 -14.36 49.70 -8.30
N TRP A 15 -15.62 49.35 -8.60
CA TRP A 15 -16.28 48.12 -8.14
C TRP A 15 -15.68 46.80 -8.68
N TRP A 16 -15.11 46.77 -9.89
CA TRP A 16 -14.42 45.58 -10.45
C TRP A 16 -13.18 45.22 -9.64
N ARG A 17 -12.46 46.22 -9.13
CA ARG A 17 -11.34 45.97 -8.21
C ARG A 17 -11.85 45.33 -6.92
N GLY A 18 -12.99 45.78 -6.39
CA GLY A 18 -13.63 45.16 -5.22
C GLY A 18 -13.97 43.68 -5.46
N ILE A 19 -14.55 43.35 -6.61
CA ILE A 19 -14.88 41.97 -6.99
C ILE A 19 -13.61 41.13 -7.15
N ALA A 20 -12.57 41.67 -7.80
CA ALA A 20 -11.29 40.98 -7.96
C ALA A 20 -10.60 40.73 -6.60
N TYR A 21 -10.62 41.70 -5.69
CA TYR A 21 -10.10 41.54 -4.33
C TYR A 21 -10.89 40.48 -3.56
N LEU A 22 -12.22 40.48 -3.64
CA LEU A 22 -13.05 39.45 -3.01
C LEU A 22 -12.78 38.06 -3.59
N ALA A 23 -12.63 37.95 -4.91
CA ALA A 23 -12.34 36.68 -5.58
C ALA A 23 -10.98 36.07 -5.19
N VAL A 24 -10.00 36.91 -4.80
CA VAL A 24 -8.67 36.46 -4.38
C VAL A 24 -8.56 36.29 -2.87
N VAL A 25 -9.11 37.22 -2.09
CA VAL A 25 -8.98 37.24 -0.63
C VAL A 25 -9.87 36.17 0.00
N LEU A 26 -11.07 35.94 -0.52
CA LEU A 26 -12.02 35.00 0.06
C LEU A 26 -11.54 33.54 0.03
N PRO A 27 -10.98 32.98 -1.06
CA PRO A 27 -10.38 31.64 -1.01
C PRO A 27 -9.15 31.59 -0.12
N PHE A 28 -8.37 32.67 -0.03
CA PHE A 28 -7.18 32.72 0.83
C PHE A 28 -7.57 32.70 2.32
N LEU A 29 -8.60 33.46 2.69
CA LEU A 29 -9.20 33.41 4.03
C LEU A 29 -9.82 32.04 4.32
N PHE A 30 -10.43 31.40 3.32
CA PHE A 30 -10.98 30.05 3.46
C PHE A 30 -9.88 29.01 3.73
N LEU A 31 -8.76 29.07 3.01
CA LEU A 31 -7.60 28.19 3.25
C LEU A 31 -6.97 28.46 4.62
N LEU A 32 -6.81 29.73 5.02
CA LEU A 32 -6.35 30.10 6.35
C LEU A 32 -7.26 29.55 7.44
N ALA A 33 -8.57 29.70 7.27
CA ALA A 33 -9.56 29.12 8.18
C ALA A 33 -9.48 27.58 8.19
N PHE A 34 -9.26 26.94 7.05
CA PHE A 34 -9.12 25.48 6.95
C PHE A 34 -7.87 24.97 7.70
N VAL A 35 -6.76 25.70 7.60
CA VAL A 35 -5.53 25.42 8.36
C VAL A 35 -5.74 25.67 9.85
N TRP A 36 -6.49 26.70 10.23
CA TRP A 36 -6.71 27.07 11.63
C TRP A 36 -7.72 26.17 12.34
N VAL A 37 -8.80 25.83 11.65
CA VAL A 37 -9.85 24.93 12.14
C VAL A 37 -9.31 23.52 12.31
N ARG A 38 -8.18 23.17 11.64
CA ARG A 38 -7.59 21.83 11.60
C ARG A 38 -8.71 20.80 11.72
N PRO A 39 -9.65 20.78 10.75
CA PRO A 39 -10.86 20.00 10.90
C PRO A 39 -10.43 18.62 11.34
N ASP A 40 -10.79 18.28 12.58
CA ASP A 40 -10.66 16.94 13.10
C ASP A 40 -11.66 16.15 12.26
N PHE A 41 -11.22 15.79 11.06
CA PHE A 41 -11.66 14.57 10.43
C PHE A 41 -11.40 13.56 11.51
N ASN A 42 -12.46 13.22 12.25
CA ASN A 42 -12.51 12.14 13.22
C ASN A 42 -11.92 10.94 12.49
N TRP A 43 -10.61 10.79 12.58
CA TRP A 43 -9.87 9.65 12.12
C TRP A 43 -10.31 8.58 13.09
N GLN A 44 -11.45 7.96 12.79
CA GLN A 44 -11.82 6.72 13.41
C GLN A 44 -10.61 5.82 13.21
N GLU A 45 -9.97 5.47 14.32
CA GLU A 45 -8.86 4.53 14.41
C GLU A 45 -9.08 3.46 13.33
N PRO A 46 -8.18 3.33 12.33
CA PRO A 46 -8.40 2.42 11.22
C PRO A 46 -8.71 1.05 11.78
N SER A 47 -9.91 0.53 11.47
CA SER A 47 -10.38 -0.72 12.05
C SER A 47 -9.35 -1.83 11.82
N ASP A 48 -9.15 -2.68 12.85
CA ASP A 48 -8.19 -3.78 12.78
C ASP A 48 -8.46 -4.64 11.53
N TRP A 49 -7.40 -4.96 10.78
CA TRP A 49 -7.50 -5.80 9.58
C TRP A 49 -7.68 -7.28 9.93
N THR A 50 -7.24 -7.71 11.12
CA THR A 50 -7.28 -9.09 11.61
C THR A 50 -8.67 -9.74 11.57
N PRO A 51 -9.77 -9.12 12.04
CA PRO A 51 -11.11 -9.70 11.96
C PRO A 51 -11.62 -9.85 10.52
N VAL A 52 -11.14 -9.01 9.58
CA VAL A 52 -11.50 -9.15 8.16
C VAL A 52 -10.70 -10.28 7.53
N LEU A 53 -9.42 -10.42 7.88
CA LEU A 53 -8.59 -11.53 7.45
C LEU A 53 -9.13 -12.88 7.95
N SER A 54 -9.55 -12.97 9.21
CA SER A 54 -10.11 -14.21 9.76
C SER A 54 -11.40 -14.62 9.08
N ARG A 55 -12.25 -13.66 8.68
CA ARG A 55 -13.43 -13.93 7.86
C ARG A 55 -13.04 -14.39 6.46
N ALA A 56 -12.01 -13.79 5.85
CA ALA A 56 -11.52 -14.20 4.54
C ALA A 56 -11.04 -15.66 4.54
N GLU A 57 -10.29 -16.05 5.58
CA GLU A 57 -9.84 -17.43 5.76
C GLU A 57 -11.03 -18.38 5.99
N ALA A 58 -12.02 -17.99 6.80
CA ALA A 58 -13.23 -18.79 7.01
C ALA A 58 -14.06 -18.96 5.73
N SER A 59 -14.21 -17.92 4.90
CA SER A 59 -14.90 -18.01 3.61
C SER A 59 -14.11 -18.91 2.63
N ARG A 60 -12.77 -18.82 2.64
CA ARG A 60 -11.90 -19.71 1.86
C ARG A 60 -12.06 -21.17 2.28
N GLU A 61 -12.07 -21.46 3.58
CA GLU A 61 -12.27 -22.81 4.13
C GLU A 61 -13.65 -23.40 3.76
N LYS A 62 -14.67 -22.55 3.64
CA LYS A 62 -16.00 -22.93 3.15
C LYS A 62 -16.06 -23.12 1.63
N GLY A 63 -15.00 -22.80 0.90
CA GLY A 63 -14.94 -22.85 -0.56
C GLY A 63 -15.54 -21.62 -1.27
N ASP A 64 -15.95 -20.58 -0.53
CA ASP A 64 -16.41 -19.32 -1.13
C ASP A 64 -15.20 -18.43 -1.48
N LEU A 65 -14.58 -18.75 -2.62
CA LEU A 65 -13.38 -18.05 -3.09
C LEU A 65 -13.66 -16.61 -3.52
N TYR A 66 -14.90 -16.31 -3.94
CA TYR A 66 -15.29 -14.96 -4.35
C TYR A 66 -15.40 -14.04 -3.14
N GLU A 67 -16.12 -14.48 -2.10
CA GLU A 67 -16.22 -13.73 -0.84
C GLU A 67 -14.83 -13.60 -0.18
N ALA A 68 -14.05 -14.69 -0.15
CA ALA A 68 -12.69 -14.67 0.38
C ALA A 68 -11.82 -13.61 -0.33
N ARG A 69 -11.83 -13.56 -1.66
CA ARG A 69 -11.08 -12.57 -2.44
C ARG A 69 -11.50 -11.13 -2.13
N ALA A 70 -12.81 -10.88 -2.01
CA ALA A 70 -13.33 -9.57 -1.63
C ALA A 70 -12.86 -9.16 -0.22
N LEU A 71 -12.92 -10.09 0.74
CA LEU A 71 -12.48 -9.87 2.11
C LEU A 71 -10.95 -9.67 2.22
N TYR A 72 -10.12 -10.42 1.50
CA TYR A 72 -8.68 -10.15 1.43
C TYR A 72 -8.39 -8.77 0.82
N SER A 73 -9.12 -8.37 -0.22
CA SER A 73 -8.97 -7.04 -0.81
C SER A 73 -9.32 -5.93 0.20
N GLN A 74 -10.35 -6.15 1.02
CA GLN A 74 -10.71 -5.23 2.10
C GLN A 74 -9.65 -5.21 3.22
N ALA A 75 -9.16 -6.37 3.65
CA ALA A 75 -8.11 -6.49 4.67
C ALA A 75 -6.79 -5.83 4.20
N SER A 76 -6.41 -5.97 2.92
CA SER A 76 -5.20 -5.31 2.39
C SER A 76 -5.30 -3.79 2.43
N ARG A 77 -6.49 -3.22 2.17
CA ARG A 77 -6.73 -1.78 2.30
C ARG A 77 -6.56 -1.34 3.76
N LEU A 78 -7.18 -2.04 4.70
CA LEU A 78 -7.06 -1.72 6.13
C LEU A 78 -5.62 -1.81 6.64
N ALA A 79 -4.88 -2.86 6.26
CA ALA A 79 -3.47 -3.00 6.60
C ALA A 79 -2.61 -1.89 5.98
N ALA A 80 -2.86 -1.52 4.72
CA ALA A 80 -2.16 -0.42 4.05
C ALA A 80 -2.40 0.93 4.74
N TRP A 81 -3.63 1.20 5.18
CA TRP A 81 -3.97 2.41 5.93
C TRP A 81 -3.19 2.56 7.23
N ARG A 82 -2.82 1.44 7.88
CA ARG A 82 -2.01 1.44 9.10
C ARG A 82 -0.51 1.35 8.86
N GLU A 83 -0.09 1.31 7.59
CA GLU A 83 1.28 1.01 7.20
C GLU A 83 1.79 -0.28 7.88
N ASP A 84 0.92 -1.28 8.00
CA ASP A 84 1.25 -2.55 8.63
C ASP A 84 1.76 -3.53 7.56
N TRP A 85 3.09 -3.61 7.43
CA TRP A 85 3.74 -4.49 6.49
C TRP A 85 3.47 -5.98 6.77
N ALA A 86 3.30 -6.37 8.04
CA ALA A 86 3.03 -7.75 8.42
C ALA A 86 1.59 -8.14 8.07
N GLY A 87 0.63 -7.23 8.31
CA GLY A 87 -0.75 -7.38 7.86
C GLY A 87 -0.87 -7.51 6.34
N LEU A 88 -0.12 -6.70 5.59
CA LEU A 88 -0.07 -6.80 4.12
C LEU A 88 0.51 -8.15 3.65
N LEU A 89 1.57 -8.66 4.29
CA LEU A 89 2.13 -9.97 3.98
C LEU A 89 1.19 -11.12 4.31
N ALA A 90 0.45 -11.04 5.42
CA ALA A 90 -0.55 -12.03 5.80
C ALA A 90 -1.69 -12.08 4.78
N VAL A 91 -2.16 -10.91 4.32
CA VAL A 91 -3.20 -10.82 3.28
C VAL A 91 -2.70 -11.30 1.93
N ALA A 92 -1.48 -10.92 1.51
CA ALA A 92 -0.87 -11.41 0.29
C ALA A 92 -0.74 -12.94 0.29
N CYS A 93 -0.39 -13.52 1.44
CA CYS A 93 -0.35 -14.97 1.62
C CYS A 93 -1.73 -15.60 1.41
N GLY A 94 -2.77 -15.07 2.07
CA GLY A 94 -4.14 -15.57 1.89
C GLY A 94 -4.62 -15.46 0.44
N MET A 95 -4.23 -14.38 -0.25
CA MET A 95 -4.50 -14.17 -1.67
C MET A 95 -3.76 -15.20 -2.55
N LYS A 96 -2.51 -15.56 -2.21
CA LYS A 96 -1.74 -16.61 -2.90
C LYS A 96 -2.40 -17.99 -2.77
N LYS A 97 -3.06 -18.27 -1.63
CA LYS A 97 -3.79 -19.53 -1.41
C LYS A 97 -5.10 -19.63 -2.20
N LEU A 98 -5.59 -18.54 -2.78
CA LEU A 98 -6.75 -18.56 -3.66
C LEU A 98 -6.30 -19.04 -5.05
N ASP A 99 -6.46 -20.33 -5.30
CA ASP A 99 -6.05 -21.01 -6.55
C ASP A 99 -6.76 -20.41 -7.77
N ASN A 100 -6.08 -19.50 -8.49
CA ASN A 100 -6.27 -19.23 -9.93
C ASN A 100 -5.20 -18.24 -10.47
N ARG A 101 -4.32 -18.80 -11.31
CA ARG A 101 -2.92 -18.40 -11.54
C ARG A 101 -2.65 -17.25 -12.53
N VAL A 102 -3.53 -16.26 -12.69
CA VAL A 102 -3.22 -15.11 -13.57
C VAL A 102 -3.56 -13.77 -12.94
N ASP A 103 -4.78 -13.59 -12.42
CA ASP A 103 -5.16 -12.32 -11.79
C ASP A 103 -4.59 -12.16 -10.37
N ALA A 104 -4.30 -13.28 -9.70
CA ALA A 104 -3.76 -13.27 -8.35
C ALA A 104 -2.34 -12.68 -8.30
N ASP A 105 -1.52 -12.93 -9.31
CA ASP A 105 -0.10 -12.53 -9.31
C ASP A 105 0.06 -11.01 -9.32
N PHE A 106 -0.70 -10.29 -10.14
CA PHE A 106 -0.68 -8.83 -10.15
C PHE A 106 -1.15 -8.22 -8.82
N ILE A 107 -2.22 -8.78 -8.25
CA ILE A 107 -2.76 -8.30 -6.97
C ILE A 107 -1.74 -8.56 -5.85
N ILE A 108 -1.18 -9.77 -5.77
CA ILE A 108 -0.15 -10.12 -4.78
C ILE A 108 1.06 -9.20 -4.94
N HIS A 109 1.57 -9.01 -6.16
CA HIS A 109 2.69 -8.10 -6.43
C HIS A 109 2.39 -6.69 -5.92
N SER A 110 1.21 -6.14 -6.22
CA SER A 110 0.82 -4.80 -5.76
C SER A 110 0.74 -4.70 -4.22
N ILE A 111 0.31 -5.76 -3.53
CA ILE A 111 0.26 -5.83 -2.07
C ILE A 111 1.69 -5.91 -1.50
N LEU A 112 2.57 -6.71 -2.11
CA LEU A 112 3.97 -6.82 -1.70
C LEU A 112 4.74 -5.50 -1.87
N VAL A 113 4.50 -4.75 -2.96
CA VAL A 113 5.08 -3.41 -3.14
C VAL A 113 4.62 -2.45 -2.04
N ARG A 114 3.33 -2.48 -1.68
CA ARG A 114 2.82 -1.68 -0.54
C ARG A 114 3.44 -2.12 0.79
N ALA A 115 3.64 -3.43 0.98
CA ALA A 115 4.31 -3.96 2.16
C ALA A 115 5.76 -3.50 2.25
N MET A 116 6.49 -3.45 1.12
CA MET A 116 7.82 -2.87 1.03
C MET A 116 7.81 -1.39 1.45
N MET A 117 6.88 -0.59 0.92
CA MET A 117 6.78 0.83 1.26
C MET A 117 6.48 1.05 2.73
N ALA A 118 5.58 0.25 3.32
CA ALA A 118 5.25 0.28 4.75
C ALA A 118 6.44 -0.16 5.64
N ALA A 119 7.19 -1.18 5.21
CA ALA A 119 8.41 -1.58 5.91
C ALA A 119 9.50 -0.49 5.81
N GLN A 120 9.62 0.16 4.65
CA GLN A 120 10.57 1.26 4.44
C GLN A 120 10.20 2.51 5.25
N SER A 121 8.91 2.88 5.33
CA SER A 121 8.45 4.04 6.11
C SER A 121 8.78 3.85 7.60
N ARG A 122 8.67 2.62 8.10
CA ARG A 122 9.04 2.23 9.47
C ARG A 122 10.52 1.91 9.66
N GLN A 123 11.34 2.01 8.60
CA GLN A 123 12.76 1.64 8.63
C GLN A 123 12.99 0.21 9.15
N SER A 124 12.07 -0.70 8.83
CA SER A 124 12.07 -2.07 9.34
C SER A 124 12.89 -2.99 8.45
N ARG A 125 14.07 -3.38 8.95
CA ARG A 125 14.94 -4.35 8.27
C ARG A 125 14.28 -5.73 8.19
N ALA A 126 13.59 -6.13 9.26
CA ALA A 126 12.83 -7.38 9.31
C ALA A 126 11.72 -7.38 8.25
N GLY A 127 10.95 -6.29 8.15
CA GLY A 127 9.89 -6.13 7.15
C GLY A 127 10.40 -6.24 5.71
N ILE A 128 11.46 -5.51 5.37
CA ILE A 128 12.06 -5.58 4.02
C ILE A 128 12.57 -6.99 3.71
N SER A 129 13.20 -7.67 4.66
CA SER A 129 13.66 -9.06 4.48
C SER A 129 12.51 -10.04 4.27
N ALA A 130 11.38 -9.84 4.96
CA ALA A 130 10.19 -10.67 4.82
C ALA A 130 9.51 -10.45 3.46
N VAL A 131 9.43 -9.20 3.01
CA VAL A 131 8.91 -8.85 1.68
C VAL A 131 9.81 -9.42 0.58
N ALA A 132 11.13 -9.33 0.70
CA ALA A 132 12.06 -9.95 -0.25
C ALA A 132 11.85 -11.47 -0.33
N ARG A 133 11.69 -12.16 0.82
CA ARG A 133 11.36 -13.59 0.85
C ARG A 133 10.04 -13.89 0.15
N ALA A 134 9.02 -13.04 0.33
CA ALA A 134 7.75 -13.20 -0.34
C ALA A 134 7.87 -13.07 -1.87
N PHE A 135 8.63 -12.09 -2.39
CA PHE A 135 8.93 -11.97 -3.82
C PHE A 135 9.71 -13.16 -4.37
N THR A 136 10.71 -13.68 -3.65
CA THR A 136 11.39 -14.93 -4.05
C THR A 136 10.41 -16.11 -4.09
N ALA A 137 9.50 -16.21 -3.13
CA ALA A 137 8.50 -17.27 -3.08
C ALA A 137 7.37 -17.14 -4.13
N THR A 138 7.32 -16.03 -4.89
CA THR A 138 6.49 -15.87 -6.10
C THR A 138 7.31 -16.02 -7.39
N GLY A 139 8.61 -16.34 -7.30
CA GLY A 139 9.51 -16.48 -8.45
C GLY A 139 10.11 -15.17 -8.97
N GLU A 140 9.97 -14.07 -8.22
CA GLU A 140 10.47 -12.74 -8.61
C GLU A 140 11.81 -12.40 -7.95
N ASP A 141 12.87 -13.18 -8.23
CA ASP A 141 14.20 -12.97 -7.62
C ASP A 141 14.79 -11.58 -7.89
N LYS A 142 14.47 -11.00 -9.07
CA LYS A 142 14.87 -9.64 -9.41
C LYS A 142 14.21 -8.62 -8.47
N ALA A 143 12.92 -8.76 -8.21
CA ALA A 143 12.20 -7.88 -7.28
C ALA A 143 12.72 -8.07 -5.85
N ALA A 144 12.98 -9.31 -5.43
CA ALA A 144 13.59 -9.59 -4.13
C ALA A 144 14.95 -8.89 -3.95
N SER A 145 15.83 -8.96 -4.95
CA SER A 145 17.13 -8.28 -4.91
C SER A 145 17.01 -6.75 -4.88
N MET A 146 16.04 -6.20 -5.61
CA MET A 146 15.73 -4.78 -5.59
C MET A 146 15.19 -4.34 -4.23
N VAL A 147 14.31 -5.13 -3.61
CA VAL A 147 13.77 -4.85 -2.28
C VAL A 147 14.89 -4.82 -1.24
N LEU A 148 15.81 -5.78 -1.29
CA LEU A 148 16.95 -5.84 -0.37
C LEU A 148 17.92 -4.66 -0.53
N SER A 149 18.05 -4.06 -1.72
CA SER A 149 18.92 -2.90 -1.90
C SER A 149 18.40 -1.63 -1.21
N HIS A 150 17.14 -1.62 -0.77
CA HIS A 150 16.55 -0.50 -0.03
C HIS A 150 16.88 -0.53 1.47
N VAL A 151 17.45 -1.63 1.99
CA VAL A 151 17.88 -1.71 3.39
C VAL A 151 19.09 -0.80 3.61
N GLN A 152 18.99 0.10 4.59
CA GLN A 152 20.11 0.94 5.00
C GLN A 152 20.83 0.34 6.21
N SER A 153 22.15 0.53 6.29
CA SER A 153 23.00 -0.03 7.36
C SER A 153 22.71 0.54 8.76
N GLY A 154 21.99 1.66 8.86
CA GLY A 154 21.67 2.34 10.12
C GLY A 154 20.30 2.02 10.71
N TRP A 155 19.52 1.12 10.09
CA TRP A 155 18.20 0.76 10.60
C TRP A 155 18.28 -0.13 11.84
N PRO A 156 17.41 0.06 12.84
CA PRO A 156 17.39 -0.79 14.03
C PRO A 156 17.07 -2.23 13.64
N GLU A 157 17.70 -3.19 14.34
CA GLU A 157 17.24 -4.58 14.30
C GLU A 157 15.97 -4.69 15.15
N ASP A 158 14.82 -4.72 14.48
CA ASP A 158 13.53 -4.81 15.17
C ASP A 158 13.40 -6.16 15.90
N GLN A 159 13.02 -6.11 17.18
CA GLN A 159 12.67 -7.29 18.00
C GLN A 159 11.20 -7.74 17.80
N GLU A 160 10.50 -7.24 16.78
CA GLU A 160 9.09 -7.57 16.57
C GLU A 160 8.92 -8.98 15.98
N GLN A 161 8.90 -9.96 16.88
CA GLN A 161 8.32 -11.29 16.69
C GLN A 161 6.81 -11.16 16.45
N VAL A 162 6.39 -10.65 15.30
CA VAL A 162 4.97 -10.59 14.95
C VAL A 162 4.60 -11.83 14.13
N GLY A 163 3.89 -12.77 14.77
CA GLY A 163 3.11 -13.81 14.09
C GLY A 163 3.90 -14.83 13.26
N ASP A 164 5.11 -15.16 13.71
CA ASP A 164 6.15 -15.88 12.97
C ASP A 164 5.75 -17.29 12.44
N GLY A 165 4.67 -17.89 12.96
CA GLY A 165 4.20 -19.20 12.47
C GLY A 165 3.46 -19.12 11.13
N ALA A 166 2.43 -18.28 11.04
CA ALA A 166 1.52 -18.25 9.90
C ALA A 166 2.11 -17.54 8.68
N LEU A 167 2.94 -16.51 8.90
CA LEU A 167 3.62 -15.79 7.83
C LEU A 167 4.72 -16.66 7.21
N THR A 168 5.46 -17.41 8.03
CA THR A 168 6.60 -18.22 7.58
C THR A 168 6.17 -19.42 6.76
N ASP A 169 5.03 -20.05 7.08
CA ASP A 169 4.57 -21.24 6.34
C ASP A 169 4.20 -20.95 4.88
N CYS A 170 3.73 -19.74 4.58
CA CYS A 170 3.28 -19.37 3.24
C CYS A 170 4.40 -18.95 2.27
N TRP A 171 5.45 -18.38 2.87
CA TRP A 171 6.59 -17.82 2.16
C TRP A 171 7.85 -18.69 2.30
N ARG A 172 7.74 -19.85 2.93
CA ARG A 172 8.78 -20.89 2.89
C ARG A 172 8.89 -21.37 1.45
N SER A 173 9.95 -20.92 0.78
CA SER A 173 10.26 -21.31 -0.59
C SER A 173 10.30 -22.83 -0.73
N GLU A 174 9.59 -23.38 -1.71
CA GLU A 174 9.58 -24.80 -2.08
C GLU A 174 10.89 -25.22 -2.78
N SER A 175 12.04 -24.68 -2.36
CA SER A 175 13.31 -24.72 -3.10
C SER A 175 14.26 -25.84 -2.67
N VAL A 176 13.83 -26.83 -1.87
CA VAL A 176 14.73 -27.91 -1.37
C VAL A 176 14.14 -29.33 -1.42
N ASP A 177 13.16 -29.67 -2.27
CA ASP A 177 12.80 -31.09 -2.48
C ASP A 177 12.83 -31.58 -3.94
N GLY A 178 13.27 -30.75 -4.89
CA GLY A 178 13.56 -31.20 -6.26
C GLY A 178 14.85 -32.02 -6.42
N ARG A 179 15.66 -32.19 -5.35
CA ARG A 179 16.94 -32.91 -5.39
C ARG A 179 16.89 -34.33 -4.82
N ARG A 180 15.74 -34.78 -4.29
CA ARG A 180 15.55 -36.17 -3.82
C ARG A 180 14.87 -37.10 -4.83
N ALA A 181 14.32 -36.57 -5.93
CA ALA A 181 13.69 -37.40 -6.96
C ALA A 181 14.68 -37.99 -7.98
N SER A 182 15.96 -37.60 -7.97
CA SER A 182 16.98 -38.15 -8.89
C SER A 182 17.85 -39.27 -8.30
N ASP A 183 17.71 -39.63 -7.02
CA ASP A 183 18.48 -40.72 -6.38
C ASP A 183 17.66 -42.00 -6.12
N ALA A 184 16.40 -42.06 -6.57
CA ALA A 184 15.59 -43.30 -6.54
C ALA A 184 15.65 -44.06 -7.89
N GLY A 185 16.73 -43.85 -8.66
CA GLY A 185 17.01 -44.53 -9.91
C GLY A 185 18.39 -45.17 -9.89
N ARG A 186 18.59 -46.18 -9.03
CA ARG A 186 19.65 -47.17 -9.21
C ARG A 186 19.27 -48.51 -8.61
#